data_AF-A0A2K4ZLU7-F1
#
_entry.id   AF-A0A2K4ZLU7-F1
#
_cell.length_a   1.000
_cell.length_b   1.000
_cell.length_c   1.000
_cell.angle_alpha   90.00
_cell.angle_beta   90.00
_cell.angle_gamma   90.00
#
_symmetry.space_group_name_H-M   'P 1'
#
loop_
_entity.id
_entity.type
_entity.pdbx_description
1 polymer ?
#
loop_
_entity_poly.entity_id
_entity_poly.type
_entity_poly.pdbx_seq_one_letter_code
_entity_poly.pdbx_strand_id
1 'polypeptide(L)'
;MISDKLYSMAFKFKKKKVWNIILNVHVFAVKFSDGNTGYINITNSVNGRSCLTIYLGDKGFNCLRTITELDKILTDSFSPFKFQEALIQQECIKCLFVGKNQLTEEEQEEIKNYTASHDIRLSGKNAYPQFIKYTTNCIPVLFLTEQEQEYLCEAFSASMALADILINDMNYTLGMTQIYDDPDTVVSLKLKGGKYITEEIPVPEKISPSYPSPKATNDIAVAKLKKQKKVGIWECEIIRFPQPVQNSPEEIPNYPVVLIAIESATDYFLSISPVSHYEENPDHLIDNFIDSFLQHELCPKEIKVRDERTYAFAEDICKKLKISLSFEKELKVLEEAELTFWDRFGIPEQEKPQEDKVTPISVRQSYIISVSLGSGCYRHIQISGNSRLSDLHTSILNAFELKEEDHEHGFFMDNKIWSNENCYLANPPYPEFPSTYDYRLSQIGLSKGKQFKYLFDFRNEWKFQCKVLQVTDTDIKKTIVIKSKGDAPVSK
;
A
#
# COMPACT_ATOMS: atom_id res chain seq x y z
N MET A 1 26.80 -2.86 13.48
CA MET A 1 27.50 -3.84 12.62
C MET A 1 26.60 -5.02 12.33
N ILE A 2 26.46 -5.36 11.05
CA ILE A 2 25.71 -6.53 10.60
C ILE A 2 26.55 -7.80 10.78
N SER A 3 25.94 -8.87 11.28
CA SER A 3 26.61 -10.15 11.55
C SER A 3 26.94 -10.94 10.26
N ASP A 4 28.06 -11.67 10.29
CA ASP A 4 28.45 -12.60 9.22
C ASP A 4 27.37 -13.65 8.92
N LYS A 5 26.65 -14.09 9.96
CA LYS A 5 25.52 -15.02 9.84
C LYS A 5 24.41 -14.42 8.97
N LEU A 6 24.04 -13.17 9.22
CA LEU A 6 22.99 -12.48 8.49
C LEU A 6 23.39 -12.25 7.02
N TYR A 7 24.62 -11.79 6.75
CA TYR A 7 25.13 -11.68 5.38
C TYR A 7 25.10 -13.04 4.66
N SER A 8 25.56 -14.12 5.32
CA SER A 8 25.54 -15.47 4.75
C SER A 8 24.14 -15.91 4.32
N MET A 9 23.15 -15.67 5.19
CA MET A 9 21.75 -16.02 4.92
C MET A 9 21.16 -15.19 3.78
N ALA A 10 21.43 -13.88 3.74
CA ALA A 10 20.98 -13.01 2.66
C ALA A 10 21.53 -13.45 1.29
N PHE A 11 22.82 -13.79 1.20
CA PHE A 11 23.40 -14.29 -0.05
C PHE A 11 22.84 -15.65 -0.48
N LYS A 12 22.59 -16.57 0.46
CA LYS A 12 21.93 -17.86 0.17
C LYS A 12 20.51 -17.66 -0.36
N PHE A 13 19.73 -16.82 0.30
CA PHE A 13 18.39 -16.44 -0.12
C PHE A 13 18.39 -15.86 -1.54
N LYS A 14 19.31 -14.92 -1.81
CA LYS A 14 19.48 -14.30 -3.13
C LYS A 14 19.80 -15.34 -4.21
N LYS A 15 20.74 -16.23 -3.93
CA LYS A 15 21.18 -17.28 -4.86
C LYS A 15 20.02 -18.21 -5.23
N LYS A 16 19.14 -18.52 -4.26
CA LYS A 16 17.95 -19.36 -4.48
C LYS A 16 16.85 -18.65 -5.28
N LYS A 17 16.87 -17.32 -5.36
CA LYS A 17 15.85 -16.50 -6.05
C LYS A 17 14.43 -16.83 -5.58
N VAL A 18 14.23 -16.85 -4.26
CA VAL A 18 12.96 -17.26 -3.62
C VAL A 18 11.74 -16.50 -4.16
N TRP A 19 11.91 -15.24 -4.55
CA TRP A 19 10.87 -14.40 -5.16
C TRP A 19 10.35 -14.91 -6.53
N ASN A 20 11.03 -15.86 -7.18
CA ASN A 20 10.51 -16.51 -8.38
C ASN A 20 9.54 -17.66 -8.06
N ILE A 21 9.48 -18.09 -6.79
CA ILE A 21 8.68 -19.23 -6.32
C ILE A 21 7.53 -18.72 -5.45
N ILE A 22 7.84 -17.83 -4.50
CA ILE A 22 6.84 -17.19 -3.64
C ILE A 22 6.49 -15.85 -4.28
N LEU A 23 5.24 -15.74 -4.75
CA LEU A 23 4.72 -14.52 -5.36
C LEU A 23 4.62 -13.38 -4.34
N ASN A 24 4.77 -12.15 -4.82
CA ASN A 24 4.72 -10.94 -4.00
C ASN A 24 3.35 -10.61 -3.42
N VAL A 25 2.30 -11.22 -3.95
CA VAL A 25 0.94 -11.14 -3.40
C VAL A 25 0.76 -12.08 -2.20
N HIS A 26 1.65 -13.06 -2.02
CA HIS A 26 1.54 -14.02 -0.93
C HIS A 26 2.10 -13.49 0.38
N VAL A 27 1.47 -13.91 1.46
CA VAL A 27 1.94 -13.70 2.83
C VAL A 27 1.96 -15.05 3.55
N PHE A 28 2.94 -15.24 4.43
CA PHE A 28 3.02 -16.42 5.30
C PHE A 28 3.63 -16.03 6.64
N ALA A 29 3.33 -16.77 7.69
CA ALA A 29 3.87 -16.54 9.02
C ALA A 29 5.13 -17.37 9.28
N VAL A 30 5.99 -16.89 10.17
CA VAL A 30 7.12 -17.61 10.73
C VAL A 30 7.05 -17.47 12.25
N LYS A 31 7.02 -18.61 12.95
CA LYS A 31 7.15 -18.65 14.40
C LYS A 31 8.63 -18.66 14.75
N PHE A 32 9.11 -17.54 15.29
CA PHE A 32 10.51 -17.35 15.67
C PHE A 32 10.85 -18.10 16.96
N SER A 33 12.16 -18.27 17.18
CA SER A 33 12.73 -19.01 18.31
C SER A 33 12.36 -18.45 19.68
N ASP A 34 12.14 -17.14 19.78
CA ASP A 34 11.70 -16.44 20.99
C ASP A 34 10.19 -16.52 21.24
N GLY A 35 9.45 -17.16 20.34
CA GLY A 35 7.99 -17.31 20.42
C GLY A 35 7.22 -16.16 19.76
N ASN A 36 7.87 -15.13 19.24
CA ASN A 36 7.18 -14.12 18.42
C ASN A 36 6.80 -14.67 17.05
N THR A 37 5.80 -14.06 16.43
CA THR A 37 5.37 -14.39 15.06
C THR A 37 5.71 -13.23 14.14
N GLY A 38 6.41 -13.51 13.04
CA GLY A 38 6.63 -12.57 11.95
C GLY A 38 5.83 -12.97 10.72
N TYR A 39 5.19 -12.01 10.08
CA TYR A 39 4.51 -12.20 8.80
C TYR A 39 5.42 -11.73 7.68
N ILE A 40 5.67 -12.62 6.73
CA ILE A 40 6.67 -12.45 5.68
C ILE A 40 5.98 -12.14 4.37
N ASN A 41 6.45 -11.09 3.72
CA ASN A 41 6.11 -10.77 2.34
C ASN A 41 7.40 -10.63 1.52
N ILE A 42 7.43 -11.25 0.34
CA ILE A 42 8.61 -11.28 -0.54
C ILE A 42 8.27 -10.58 -1.84
N THR A 43 8.81 -9.39 -2.06
CA THR A 43 8.52 -8.59 -3.25
C THR A 43 9.65 -8.63 -4.26
N ASN A 44 9.29 -8.36 -5.52
CA ASN A 44 10.25 -8.10 -6.58
C ASN A 44 9.74 -6.90 -7.39
N SER A 45 10.52 -5.83 -7.44
CA SER A 45 10.16 -4.64 -8.19
C SER A 45 10.40 -4.82 -9.69
N VAL A 46 9.80 -3.96 -10.49
CA VAL A 46 9.95 -3.93 -11.96
C VAL A 46 11.43 -3.80 -12.37
N ASN A 47 12.23 -3.10 -11.56
CA ASN A 47 13.66 -2.91 -11.74
C ASN A 47 14.51 -4.11 -11.29
N GLY A 48 13.88 -5.22 -10.88
CA GLY A 48 14.53 -6.43 -10.39
C GLY A 48 15.19 -6.24 -9.01
N ARG A 49 14.68 -5.33 -8.18
CA ARG A 49 15.05 -5.27 -6.76
C ARG A 49 14.14 -6.23 -6.00
N SER A 50 14.74 -7.23 -5.39
CA SER A 50 14.01 -8.19 -4.57
C SER A 50 14.10 -7.78 -3.11
N CYS A 51 13.04 -8.02 -2.34
CA CYS A 51 12.99 -7.69 -0.93
C CYS A 51 12.31 -8.81 -0.14
N LEU A 52 12.82 -9.09 1.04
CA LEU A 52 12.11 -9.82 2.09
C LEU A 52 11.73 -8.81 3.17
N THR A 53 10.45 -8.76 3.53
CA THR A 53 9.92 -7.90 4.58
C THR A 53 9.32 -8.75 5.69
N ILE A 54 9.63 -8.41 6.94
CA ILE A 54 9.08 -8.98 8.17
C ILE A 54 8.18 -7.94 8.82
N TYR A 55 6.91 -8.31 9.00
CA TYR A 55 5.93 -7.58 9.79
C TYR A 55 5.75 -8.31 11.12
N LEU A 56 6.23 -7.72 12.22
CA LEU A 56 6.23 -8.38 13.53
C LEU A 56 4.87 -8.26 14.24
N GLY A 57 4.30 -9.40 14.62
CA GLY A 57 3.08 -9.50 15.42
C GLY A 57 1.88 -8.76 14.83
N ASP A 58 0.94 -8.41 15.71
CA ASP A 58 -0.34 -7.84 15.34
C ASP A 58 -0.19 -6.43 14.74
N LYS A 59 0.72 -5.62 15.31
CA LYS A 59 1.02 -4.27 14.83
C LYS A 59 1.57 -4.31 13.41
N GLY A 60 2.57 -5.17 13.15
CA GLY A 60 3.16 -5.31 11.83
C GLY A 60 2.15 -5.81 10.81
N PHE A 61 1.35 -6.83 11.12
CA PHE A 61 0.39 -7.37 10.15
C PHE A 61 -0.71 -6.37 9.80
N ASN A 62 -1.23 -5.63 10.78
CA ASN A 62 -2.21 -4.57 10.51
C ASN A 62 -1.59 -3.45 9.65
N CYS A 63 -0.32 -3.11 9.85
CA CYS A 63 0.39 -2.18 8.96
C CYS A 63 0.46 -2.71 7.50
N LEU A 64 0.79 -3.99 7.31
CA LEU A 64 0.77 -4.64 5.98
C LEU A 64 -0.62 -4.56 5.34
N ARG A 65 -1.70 -4.83 6.10
CA ARG A 65 -3.08 -4.68 5.61
C ARG A 65 -3.36 -3.26 5.14
N THR A 66 -3.07 -2.24 5.97
CA THR A 66 -3.31 -0.83 5.62
C THR A 66 -2.59 -0.44 4.33
N ILE A 67 -1.31 -0.82 4.18
CA ILE A 67 -0.54 -0.52 2.96
C ILE A 67 -1.15 -1.22 1.73
N THR A 68 -1.58 -2.47 1.89
CA THR A 68 -2.21 -3.26 0.83
C THR A 68 -3.56 -2.67 0.42
N GLU A 69 -4.38 -2.22 1.37
CA GLU A 69 -5.65 -1.55 1.12
C GLU A 69 -5.46 -0.22 0.40
N LEU A 70 -4.46 0.56 0.81
CA LEU A 70 -4.12 1.81 0.13
C LEU A 70 -3.69 1.55 -1.32
N ASP A 71 -2.88 0.52 -1.59
CA ASP A 71 -2.49 0.12 -2.95
C ASP A 71 -3.71 -0.28 -3.83
N LYS A 72 -4.79 -0.84 -3.25
CA LYS A 72 -6.06 -1.07 -3.97
C LYS A 72 -6.76 0.23 -4.34
N ILE A 73 -6.65 1.25 -3.50
CA ILE A 73 -7.41 2.51 -3.58
C ILE A 73 -6.67 3.59 -4.39
N LEU A 74 -5.40 3.37 -4.78
CA LEU A 74 -4.60 4.32 -5.57
C LEU A 74 -5.24 4.62 -6.94
N THR A 75 -6.13 5.60 -6.93
CA THR A 75 -6.65 6.37 -8.07
C THR A 75 -5.93 7.72 -8.09
N ASP A 76 -5.94 8.42 -9.23
CA ASP A 76 -5.26 9.70 -9.46
C ASP A 76 -5.75 10.88 -8.57
N SER A 77 -6.57 10.62 -7.56
CA SER A 77 -7.28 11.57 -6.69
C SER A 77 -6.72 11.68 -5.27
N PHE A 78 -5.56 11.07 -4.98
CA PHE A 78 -5.00 11.06 -3.62
C PHE A 78 -4.24 12.36 -3.30
N SER A 79 -4.53 12.97 -2.14
CA SER A 79 -3.69 14.05 -1.59
C SER A 79 -2.24 13.53 -1.42
N PRO A 80 -1.22 14.29 -1.87
CA PRO A 80 0.18 13.91 -1.71
C PRO A 80 0.58 13.59 -0.26
N PHE A 81 -0.06 14.25 0.72
CA PHE A 81 0.14 13.98 2.14
C PHE A 81 -0.32 12.58 2.54
N LYS A 82 -1.50 12.15 2.07
CA LYS A 82 -2.03 10.81 2.38
C LYS A 82 -1.16 9.71 1.76
N PHE A 83 -0.62 9.95 0.56
CA PHE A 83 0.32 9.03 -0.07
C PHE A 83 1.62 8.93 0.73
N GLN A 84 2.21 10.07 1.12
CA GLN A 84 3.40 10.07 1.97
C GLN A 84 3.14 9.39 3.31
N GLU A 85 2.03 9.73 3.97
CA GLU A 85 1.64 9.18 5.26
C GLU A 85 1.58 7.64 5.21
N ALA A 86 1.01 7.06 4.14
CA ALA A 86 1.01 5.63 3.91
C ALA A 86 2.42 5.01 3.93
N LEU A 87 3.40 5.70 3.34
CA LEU A 87 4.78 5.22 3.25
C LEU A 87 5.50 5.29 4.59
N ILE A 88 5.31 6.37 5.35
CA ILE A 88 6.01 6.56 6.65
C ILE A 88 5.34 5.80 7.80
N GLN A 89 4.10 5.32 7.64
CA GLN A 89 3.42 4.51 8.65
C GLN A 89 3.91 3.04 8.72
N GLN A 90 4.90 2.68 7.90
CA GLN A 90 5.50 1.35 7.89
C GLN A 90 6.10 0.94 9.24
N GLU A 91 5.81 -0.29 9.67
CA GLU A 91 6.37 -0.94 10.87
C GLU A 91 6.88 -2.32 10.48
N CYS A 92 8.15 -2.42 10.05
CA CYS A 92 8.70 -3.66 9.51
C CYS A 92 10.23 -3.65 9.44
N ILE A 93 10.80 -4.85 9.27
CA ILE A 93 12.23 -5.06 9.04
C ILE A 93 12.41 -5.65 7.65
N LYS A 94 13.33 -5.10 6.86
CA LYS A 94 13.55 -5.47 5.45
C LYS A 94 14.99 -5.88 5.19
N CYS A 95 15.14 -6.83 4.29
CA CYS A 95 16.35 -6.95 3.49
C CYS A 95 16.02 -6.60 2.04
N LEU A 96 16.64 -5.55 1.51
CA LEU A 96 16.55 -5.17 0.09
C LEU A 96 17.82 -5.59 -0.63
N PHE A 97 17.69 -5.99 -1.89
CA PHE A 97 18.84 -6.16 -2.76
C PHE A 97 18.98 -4.94 -3.68
N VAL A 98 20.06 -4.19 -3.50
CA VAL A 98 20.27 -2.86 -4.09
C VAL A 98 21.58 -2.75 -4.89
N GLY A 99 21.69 -1.71 -5.70
CA GLY A 99 22.93 -1.35 -6.38
C GLY A 99 23.96 -0.77 -5.41
N LYS A 100 25.25 -0.90 -5.71
CA LYS A 100 26.34 -0.38 -4.86
C LYS A 100 26.18 1.10 -4.53
N ASN A 101 25.68 1.89 -5.49
CA ASN A 101 25.47 3.33 -5.36
C ASN A 101 24.34 3.74 -4.42
N GLN A 102 23.58 2.79 -3.89
CA GLN A 102 22.49 3.04 -2.95
C GLN A 102 22.89 2.76 -1.49
N LEU A 103 24.09 2.22 -1.29
CA LEU A 103 24.64 1.95 0.03
C LEU A 103 25.42 3.15 0.53
N THR A 104 25.38 3.39 1.84
CA THR A 104 26.28 4.33 2.51
C THR A 104 27.73 3.85 2.41
N GLU A 105 28.70 4.73 2.70
CA GLU A 105 30.11 4.36 2.73
C GLU A 105 30.40 3.26 3.76
N GLU A 106 29.75 3.33 4.93
CA GLU A 106 29.84 2.33 5.99
C GLU A 106 29.30 0.97 5.54
N GLU A 107 28.11 0.92 4.94
CA GLU A 107 27.54 -0.33 4.40
C GLU A 107 28.43 -0.94 3.31
N GLN A 108 29.01 -0.09 2.44
CA GLN A 108 29.95 -0.56 1.41
C GLN A 108 31.22 -1.17 2.02
N GLU A 109 31.75 -0.58 3.09
CA GLU A 109 32.92 -1.09 3.80
C GLU A 109 32.61 -2.42 4.51
N GLU A 110 31.50 -2.49 5.24
CA GLU A 110 31.07 -3.73 5.91
C GLU A 110 30.92 -4.89 4.92
N ILE A 111 30.18 -4.68 3.82
CA ILE A 111 29.97 -5.71 2.80
C ILE A 111 31.28 -6.08 2.10
N LYS A 112 32.17 -5.12 1.84
CA LYS A 112 33.48 -5.38 1.25
C LYS A 112 34.32 -6.27 2.17
N ASN A 113 34.34 -6.00 3.47
CA ASN A 113 35.06 -6.81 4.44
C ASN A 113 34.51 -8.23 4.52
N TYR A 114 33.18 -8.38 4.59
CA TYR A 114 32.52 -9.69 4.59
C TYR A 114 32.82 -10.48 3.31
N THR A 115 32.69 -9.86 2.14
CA THR A 115 32.89 -10.55 0.86
C THR A 115 34.35 -10.94 0.63
N ALA A 116 35.30 -10.13 1.08
CA ALA A 116 36.73 -10.46 1.02
C ALA A 116 37.11 -11.63 1.94
N SER A 117 36.55 -11.70 3.15
CA SER A 117 36.84 -12.79 4.10
C SER A 117 36.20 -14.14 3.72
N HIS A 118 35.22 -14.13 2.82
CA HIS A 118 34.45 -15.31 2.39
C HIS A 118 34.63 -15.68 0.91
N ASP A 119 35.59 -15.07 0.21
CA ASP A 119 35.87 -15.28 -1.23
C ASP A 119 34.63 -15.09 -2.14
N ILE A 120 33.74 -14.16 -1.78
CA ILE A 120 32.52 -13.88 -2.52
C ILE A 120 32.78 -12.80 -3.56
N ARG A 121 32.54 -13.11 -4.84
CA ARG A 121 32.53 -12.13 -5.93
C ARG A 121 31.11 -11.67 -6.24
N LEU A 122 30.81 -10.42 -5.95
CA LEU A 122 29.54 -9.80 -6.31
C LEU A 122 29.49 -9.51 -7.82
N SER A 123 28.42 -9.96 -8.47
CA SER A 123 28.17 -9.69 -9.89
C SER A 123 26.67 -9.51 -10.14
N GLY A 124 26.32 -8.73 -11.17
CA GLY A 124 24.95 -8.44 -11.56
C GLY A 124 24.37 -7.16 -10.93
N LYS A 125 23.20 -6.75 -11.45
CA LYS A 125 22.44 -5.62 -10.90
C LYS A 125 21.87 -6.01 -9.54
N ASN A 126 21.74 -5.02 -8.65
CA ASN A 126 21.13 -5.19 -7.34
C ASN A 126 21.80 -6.30 -6.50
N ALA A 127 23.13 -6.36 -6.46
CA ALA A 127 23.87 -7.49 -5.89
C ALA A 127 24.01 -7.44 -4.35
N TYR A 128 23.76 -6.28 -3.75
CA TYR A 128 24.15 -5.98 -2.39
C TYR A 128 22.95 -6.07 -1.44
N PRO A 129 23.00 -6.88 -0.37
CA PRO A 129 21.98 -6.86 0.66
C PRO A 129 22.08 -5.57 1.48
N GLN A 130 20.96 -4.88 1.67
CA GLN A 130 20.79 -3.73 2.54
C GLN A 130 19.73 -4.08 3.58
N PHE A 131 20.01 -3.79 4.85
CA PHE A 131 19.13 -4.13 5.96
C PHE A 131 18.56 -2.86 6.55
N ILE A 132 17.23 -2.76 6.57
CA ILE A 132 16.53 -1.53 6.94
C ILE A 132 15.40 -1.84 7.89
N LYS A 133 15.26 -1.04 8.94
CA LYS A 133 14.09 -1.04 9.82
C LYS A 133 13.26 0.20 9.57
N TYR A 134 11.96 0.00 9.43
CA TYR A 134 10.94 1.04 9.39
C TYR A 134 10.22 1.04 10.72
N THR A 135 10.17 2.21 11.34
CA THR A 135 9.38 2.51 12.53
C THR A 135 8.38 3.58 12.14
N THR A 136 7.12 3.42 12.53
CA THR A 136 6.03 4.35 12.18
C THR A 136 6.44 5.80 12.46
N ASN A 137 6.20 6.69 11.48
CA ASN A 137 6.45 8.14 11.53
C ASN A 137 7.93 8.55 11.63
N CYS A 138 8.88 7.63 11.44
CA CYS A 138 10.32 7.92 11.46
C CYS A 138 10.96 7.69 10.10
N ILE A 139 12.16 8.23 9.90
CA ILE A 139 12.99 7.84 8.76
C ILE A 139 13.43 6.37 8.91
N PRO A 140 13.64 5.63 7.80
CA PRO A 140 14.17 4.28 7.86
C PRO A 140 15.59 4.26 8.43
N VAL A 141 15.90 3.30 9.30
CA VAL A 141 17.21 3.17 9.95
C VAL A 141 17.97 1.96 9.43
N LEU A 142 19.30 2.11 9.27
CA LEU A 142 20.20 1.10 8.68
C LEU A 142 20.93 0.24 9.73
N PHE A 143 20.56 0.37 11.01
CA PHE A 143 21.11 -0.45 12.09
C PHE A 143 20.01 -1.36 12.65
N LEU A 144 20.41 -2.57 13.02
CA LEU A 144 19.54 -3.59 13.60
C LEU A 144 20.13 -4.11 14.90
N THR A 145 19.27 -4.33 15.89
CA THR A 145 19.62 -5.06 17.12
C THR A 145 19.96 -6.53 16.81
N GLU A 146 20.64 -7.21 17.72
CA GLU A 146 20.96 -8.64 17.57
C GLU A 146 19.71 -9.50 17.33
N GLN A 147 18.63 -9.21 18.06
CA GLN A 147 17.36 -9.92 17.91
C GLN A 147 16.73 -9.70 16.53
N GLU A 148 16.76 -8.47 16.01
CA GLU A 148 16.23 -8.14 14.68
C GLU A 148 17.03 -8.81 13.56
N GLN A 149 18.35 -8.94 13.74
CA GLN A 149 19.18 -9.71 12.82
C GLN A 149 18.85 -11.21 12.86
N GLU A 150 18.54 -11.76 14.05
CA GLU A 150 18.11 -13.15 14.18
C GLU A 150 16.76 -13.40 13.50
N TYR A 151 15.78 -12.49 13.65
CA TYR A 151 14.52 -12.58 12.93
C TYR A 151 14.71 -12.65 11.42
N LEU A 152 15.61 -11.84 10.85
CA LEU A 152 15.95 -11.93 9.42
C LEU A 152 16.60 -13.25 9.06
N CYS A 153 17.52 -13.78 9.89
CA CYS A 153 18.12 -15.09 9.65
C CYS A 153 17.07 -16.20 9.63
N GLU A 154 16.18 -16.23 10.62
CA GLU A 154 15.08 -17.20 10.73
C GLU A 154 14.09 -17.06 9.56
N ALA A 155 13.74 -15.82 9.18
CA ALA A 155 12.87 -15.54 8.06
C ALA A 155 13.47 -15.99 6.72
N PHE A 156 14.77 -15.76 6.48
CA PHE A 156 15.46 -16.29 5.30
C PHE A 156 15.43 -17.81 5.25
N SER A 157 15.73 -18.44 6.39
CA SER A 157 15.72 -19.90 6.53
C SER A 157 14.34 -20.49 6.23
N ALA A 158 13.29 -19.94 6.86
CA ALA A 158 11.91 -20.35 6.64
C ALA A 158 11.46 -20.10 5.19
N SER A 159 11.79 -18.95 4.60
CA SER A 159 11.42 -18.63 3.21
C SER A 159 12.05 -19.60 2.21
N MET A 160 13.32 -19.97 2.41
CA MET A 160 13.98 -20.95 1.55
C MET A 160 13.38 -22.36 1.71
N ALA A 161 12.99 -22.74 2.93
CA ALA A 161 12.32 -24.00 3.19
C ALA A 161 10.91 -24.05 2.60
N LEU A 162 10.13 -22.98 2.74
CA LEU A 162 8.81 -22.85 2.11
C LEU A 162 8.92 -22.97 0.59
N ALA A 163 9.92 -22.33 -0.02
CA ALA A 163 10.16 -22.44 -1.44
C ALA A 163 10.46 -23.89 -1.88
N ASP A 164 11.23 -24.65 -1.09
CA ASP A 164 11.46 -26.08 -1.37
C ASP A 164 10.18 -26.92 -1.23
N ILE A 165 9.35 -26.63 -0.23
CA ILE A 165 8.05 -27.29 -0.05
C ILE A 165 7.16 -27.03 -1.26
N LEU A 166 7.03 -25.78 -1.68
CA LEU A 166 6.19 -25.38 -2.82
C LEU A 166 6.64 -25.99 -4.15
N ILE A 167 7.95 -26.12 -4.38
CA ILE A 167 8.47 -26.79 -5.59
C ILE A 167 8.07 -28.28 -5.62
N ASN A 168 8.04 -28.92 -4.45
CA ASN A 168 7.75 -30.35 -4.33
C ASN A 168 6.26 -30.66 -4.13
N ASP A 169 5.41 -29.65 -3.91
CA ASP A 169 3.96 -29.79 -3.75
C ASP A 169 3.27 -30.00 -5.11
N MET A 170 3.39 -31.22 -5.63
CA MET A 170 2.83 -31.63 -6.92
C MET A 170 1.28 -31.58 -6.97
N ASN A 171 0.62 -31.41 -5.83
CA ASN A 171 -0.84 -31.48 -5.71
C ASN A 171 -1.49 -30.12 -5.33
N TYR A 172 -0.73 -29.02 -5.26
CA TYR A 172 -1.23 -27.70 -4.88
C TYR A 172 -1.99 -27.70 -3.54
N THR A 173 -1.49 -28.46 -2.58
CA THR A 173 -2.14 -28.66 -1.27
C THR A 173 -1.84 -27.54 -0.29
N LEU A 174 -0.73 -26.82 -0.47
CA LEU A 174 -0.35 -25.73 0.40
C LEU A 174 -1.16 -24.47 0.08
N GLY A 175 -2.12 -24.14 0.95
CA GLY A 175 -3.03 -23.00 0.83
C GLY A 175 -2.36 -21.64 1.05
N MET A 176 -1.46 -21.25 0.15
CA MET A 176 -0.88 -19.90 0.14
C MET A 176 -1.98 -18.86 -0.08
N THR A 177 -2.11 -17.93 0.85
CA THR A 177 -3.11 -16.87 0.78
C THR A 177 -2.54 -15.59 0.19
N GLN A 178 -3.38 -14.84 -0.53
CA GLN A 178 -3.02 -13.54 -1.06
C GLN A 178 -3.41 -12.47 -0.04
N ILE A 179 -2.52 -11.51 0.21
CA ILE A 179 -2.80 -10.42 1.16
C ILE A 179 -3.98 -9.55 0.69
N TYR A 180 -4.19 -9.45 -0.62
CA TYR A 180 -5.31 -8.70 -1.21
C TYR A 180 -6.68 -9.33 -0.97
N ASP A 181 -6.74 -10.62 -0.60
CA ASP A 181 -8.01 -11.30 -0.32
C ASP A 181 -8.46 -11.11 1.14
N ASP A 182 -7.70 -10.35 1.96
CA ASP A 182 -7.86 -10.19 3.41
C ASP A 182 -8.14 -11.53 4.12
N PRO A 183 -7.17 -12.47 4.09
CA PRO A 183 -7.42 -13.85 4.46
C PRO A 183 -7.62 -13.99 5.98
N ASP A 184 -8.53 -14.86 6.41
CA ASP A 184 -8.74 -15.20 7.82
C ASP A 184 -7.56 -16.00 8.42
N THR A 185 -6.79 -16.68 7.56
CA THR A 185 -5.68 -17.55 7.96
C THR A 185 -4.48 -17.43 7.02
N VAL A 186 -3.31 -17.82 7.53
CA VAL A 186 -2.07 -17.92 6.76
C VAL A 186 -1.33 -19.20 7.08
N VAL A 187 -0.57 -19.70 6.10
CA VAL A 187 0.42 -20.75 6.34
C VAL A 187 1.52 -20.20 7.24
N SER A 188 1.81 -20.92 8.32
CA SER A 188 2.87 -20.64 9.28
C SER A 188 3.96 -21.68 9.20
N LEU A 189 5.22 -21.24 9.22
CA LEU A 189 6.39 -22.10 9.34
C LEU A 189 6.95 -22.06 10.75
N LYS A 190 7.18 -23.23 11.32
CA LYS A 190 7.80 -23.41 12.63
C LYS A 190 8.94 -24.41 12.56
N LEU A 191 10.08 -24.06 13.14
CA LEU A 191 11.21 -24.98 13.23
C LEU A 191 10.98 -26.00 14.37
N LYS A 192 10.94 -27.29 14.04
CA LYS A 192 10.79 -28.39 15.00
C LYS A 192 11.75 -29.53 14.65
N GLY A 193 12.64 -29.87 15.58
CA GLY A 193 13.63 -30.95 15.36
C GLY A 193 14.55 -30.72 14.16
N GLY A 194 14.92 -29.46 13.90
CA GLY A 194 15.79 -29.09 12.78
C GLY A 194 15.13 -29.07 11.39
N LYS A 195 13.81 -29.26 11.32
CA LYS A 195 13.03 -29.14 10.07
C LYS A 195 11.88 -28.16 10.25
N TYR A 196 11.52 -27.45 9.19
CA TYR A 196 10.31 -26.65 9.19
C TYR A 196 9.10 -27.54 8.98
N ILE A 197 8.09 -27.33 9.81
CA ILE A 197 6.74 -27.84 9.62
C ILE A 197 5.82 -26.68 9.29
N THR A 198 4.77 -26.97 8.53
CA THR A 198 3.72 -26.01 8.16
C THR A 198 2.46 -26.28 8.95
N GLU A 199 1.83 -25.23 9.44
CA GLU A 199 0.49 -25.26 10.03
C GLU A 199 -0.30 -24.04 9.56
N GLU A 200 -1.62 -24.09 9.63
CA GLU A 200 -2.47 -22.94 9.35
C GLU A 200 -2.78 -22.22 10.66
N ILE A 201 -2.58 -20.90 10.70
CA ILE A 201 -2.87 -20.07 11.87
C ILE A 201 -3.82 -18.93 11.49
N PRO A 202 -4.68 -18.48 12.41
CA PRO A 202 -5.45 -17.26 12.19
C PRO A 202 -4.49 -16.07 12.03
N VAL A 203 -4.85 -15.14 11.16
CA VAL A 203 -4.17 -13.85 11.12
C VAL A 203 -4.62 -12.96 12.29
N PRO A 204 -3.86 -11.91 12.65
CA PRO A 204 -4.28 -10.94 13.65
C PRO A 204 -5.63 -10.32 13.29
N GLU A 205 -6.41 -9.95 14.30
CA GLU A 205 -7.66 -9.22 14.07
C GLU A 205 -7.37 -7.87 13.41
N LYS A 206 -8.32 -7.42 12.58
CA LYS A 206 -8.24 -6.10 11.96
C LYS A 206 -8.46 -5.05 13.04
N ILE A 207 -7.46 -4.19 13.25
CA ILE A 207 -7.54 -3.10 14.21
C ILE A 207 -8.06 -1.86 13.49
N SER A 208 -9.21 -1.35 13.92
CA SER A 208 -9.69 -0.05 13.46
C SER A 208 -8.72 1.06 13.88
N PRO A 209 -8.50 2.08 13.03
CA PRO A 209 -7.69 3.22 13.41
C PRO A 209 -8.21 3.84 14.71
N SER A 210 -7.32 4.00 15.69
CA SER A 210 -7.60 4.76 16.91
C SER A 210 -6.87 6.10 16.79
N TYR A 211 -7.63 7.19 16.86
CA TYR A 211 -7.07 8.53 16.75
C TYR A 211 -6.95 9.18 18.13
N PRO A 212 -5.84 9.88 18.41
CA PRO A 212 -5.73 10.66 19.64
C PRO A 212 -6.89 11.66 19.78
N SER A 213 -7.51 11.70 20.96
CA SER A 213 -8.54 12.68 21.31
C SER A 213 -8.06 13.53 22.50
N PRO A 214 -7.15 14.49 22.26
CA PRO A 214 -6.61 15.36 23.30
C PRO A 214 -7.70 16.15 24.00
N LYS A 215 -7.43 16.52 25.26
CA LYS A 215 -8.34 17.34 26.05
C LYS A 215 -7.75 18.73 26.20
N ALA A 216 -8.57 19.75 25.97
CA ALA A 216 -8.15 21.13 26.15
C ALA A 216 -8.11 21.48 27.65
N THR A 217 -7.13 20.95 28.39
CA THR A 217 -7.08 21.00 29.86
C THR A 217 -6.80 22.40 30.43
N ASN A 218 -6.23 23.31 29.63
CA ASN A 218 -5.99 24.70 30.03
C ASN A 218 -7.28 25.53 30.06
N ASP A 219 -8.08 25.37 31.12
CA ASP A 219 -9.37 26.04 31.27
C ASP A 219 -9.25 27.59 31.31
N ILE A 220 -8.09 28.13 31.72
CA ILE A 220 -7.84 29.58 31.72
C ILE A 220 -7.74 30.10 30.28
N ALA A 221 -6.97 29.42 29.42
CA ALA A 221 -6.84 29.78 28.01
C ALA A 221 -8.18 29.65 27.27
N VAL A 222 -8.90 28.55 27.50
CA VAL A 222 -10.25 28.33 26.96
C VAL A 222 -11.22 29.43 27.42
N ALA A 223 -11.16 29.85 28.69
CA ALA A 223 -12.01 30.92 29.21
C ALA A 223 -11.68 32.29 28.58
N LYS A 224 -10.42 32.54 28.23
CA LYS A 224 -10.01 33.74 27.47
C LYS A 224 -10.55 33.71 26.04
N LEU A 225 -10.41 32.60 25.32
CA LEU A 225 -10.96 32.43 23.96
C LEU A 225 -12.48 32.62 23.93
N LYS A 226 -13.20 32.12 24.94
CA LYS A 226 -14.66 32.29 25.05
C LYS A 226 -15.13 33.74 25.11
N LYS A 227 -14.28 34.65 25.61
CA LYS A 227 -14.61 36.08 25.74
C LYS A 227 -14.37 36.84 24.44
N GLN A 228 -13.61 36.28 23.51
CA GLN A 228 -13.37 36.87 22.21
C GLN A 228 -14.58 36.69 21.29
N LYS A 229 -14.68 37.56 20.28
CA LYS A 229 -15.74 37.47 19.28
C LYS A 229 -15.52 36.24 18.40
N LYS A 230 -16.54 35.38 18.31
CA LYS A 230 -16.54 34.23 17.41
C LYS A 230 -16.63 34.69 15.95
N VAL A 231 -15.66 34.31 15.14
CA VAL A 231 -15.51 34.75 13.75
C VAL A 231 -15.04 33.60 12.86
N GLY A 232 -15.44 33.68 11.59
CA GLY A 232 -14.97 32.80 10.52
C GLY A 232 -15.42 31.34 10.60
N ILE A 233 -15.33 30.68 9.46
CA ILE A 233 -15.43 29.23 9.34
C ILE A 233 -14.01 28.74 9.10
N TRP A 234 -13.55 27.78 9.90
CA TRP A 234 -12.19 27.28 9.83
C TRP A 234 -12.17 25.86 9.30
N GLU A 235 -11.50 25.65 8.17
CA GLU A 235 -11.26 24.34 7.59
C GLU A 235 -9.94 23.82 8.15
N CYS A 236 -10.00 22.66 8.81
CA CYS A 236 -8.87 22.11 9.54
C CYS A 236 -8.56 20.69 9.10
N GLU A 237 -7.27 20.35 9.08
CA GLU A 237 -6.79 18.99 8.92
C GLU A 237 -5.43 18.76 9.57
N ILE A 238 -5.33 17.62 10.24
CA ILE A 238 -4.08 17.07 10.72
C ILE A 238 -3.39 16.35 9.56
N ILE A 239 -2.18 16.81 9.24
CA ILE A 239 -1.29 16.18 8.25
C ILE A 239 0.06 15.82 8.88
N ARG A 240 0.82 14.96 8.20
CA ARG A 240 2.24 14.74 8.48
C ARG A 240 3.06 15.74 7.69
N PHE A 241 3.99 16.42 8.37
CA PHE A 241 4.89 17.36 7.71
C PHE A 241 5.73 16.60 6.66
N PRO A 242 5.93 17.13 5.44
CA PRO A 242 6.57 16.37 4.38
C PRO A 242 8.05 16.04 4.62
N GLN A 243 8.71 16.76 5.53
CA GLN A 243 10.12 16.58 5.83
C GLN A 243 10.31 16.06 7.25
N PRO A 244 11.29 15.17 7.47
CA PRO A 244 11.61 14.75 8.82
C PRO A 244 12.31 15.87 9.58
N VAL A 245 12.09 15.94 10.88
CA VAL A 245 12.76 16.84 11.82
C VAL A 245 13.49 16.02 12.89
N GLN A 246 14.52 16.61 13.47
CA GLN A 246 15.33 15.99 14.51
C GLN A 246 15.69 17.06 15.55
N ASN A 247 15.38 16.82 16.82
CA ASN A 247 15.66 17.80 17.88
C ASN A 247 17.08 17.64 18.45
N SER A 248 17.62 16.42 18.46
CA SER A 248 19.00 16.14 18.86
C SER A 248 19.67 15.09 17.98
N PRO A 249 21.01 15.09 17.84
CA PRO A 249 21.73 14.13 17.00
C PRO A 249 21.49 12.64 17.34
N GLU A 250 21.09 12.34 18.57
CA GLU A 250 20.81 10.98 19.07
C GLU A 250 19.38 10.51 18.76
N GLU A 251 18.45 11.44 18.47
CA GLU A 251 17.06 11.13 18.14
C GLU A 251 16.96 10.62 16.70
N ILE A 252 16.16 9.59 16.42
CA ILE A 252 15.85 9.21 15.04
C ILE A 252 14.94 10.29 14.44
N PRO A 253 15.30 10.92 13.30
CA PRO A 253 14.45 11.92 12.67
C PRO A 253 13.02 11.39 12.41
N ASN A 254 12.02 12.21 12.74
CA ASN A 254 10.60 11.86 12.64
C ASN A 254 9.82 12.88 11.82
N TYR A 255 8.67 12.46 11.29
CA TYR A 255 7.75 13.32 10.54
C TYR A 255 6.71 13.90 11.51
N PRO A 256 6.85 15.16 11.93
CA PRO A 256 5.97 15.76 12.92
C PRO A 256 4.56 15.95 12.36
N VAL A 257 3.58 16.07 13.24
CA VAL A 257 2.22 16.45 12.88
C VAL A 257 2.13 17.96 12.75
N VAL A 258 1.39 18.42 11.74
CA VAL A 258 0.96 19.80 11.56
C VAL A 258 -0.56 19.84 11.50
N LEU A 259 -1.17 20.81 12.16
CA LEU A 259 -2.56 21.16 11.93
C LEU A 259 -2.61 22.29 10.91
N ILE A 260 -3.11 22.02 9.71
CA ILE A 260 -3.52 23.08 8.80
C ILE A 260 -4.85 23.61 9.34
N ALA A 261 -4.94 24.92 9.55
CA ALA A 261 -6.17 25.61 9.93
C ALA A 261 -6.27 26.90 9.11
N ILE A 262 -7.25 26.94 8.20
CA ILE A 262 -7.45 28.06 7.27
C ILE A 262 -8.87 28.60 7.38
N GLU A 263 -9.00 29.93 7.38
CA GLU A 263 -10.31 30.59 7.44
C GLU A 263 -10.93 30.71 6.03
N SER A 264 -12.12 30.15 5.82
CA SER A 264 -12.71 29.93 4.48
C SER A 264 -13.03 31.21 3.69
N ALA A 265 -13.16 32.38 4.33
CA ALA A 265 -13.57 33.61 3.65
C ALA A 265 -12.39 34.51 3.27
N THR A 266 -11.25 34.34 3.93
CA THR A 266 -10.07 35.21 3.81
C THR A 266 -8.80 34.47 3.40
N ASP A 267 -8.87 33.14 3.31
CA ASP A 267 -7.74 32.22 3.12
C ASP A 267 -6.63 32.44 4.15
N TYR A 268 -7.00 32.96 5.32
CA TYR A 268 -6.06 33.26 6.39
C TYR A 268 -5.61 31.97 7.07
N PHE A 269 -4.32 31.68 6.97
CA PHE A 269 -3.68 30.52 7.58
C PHE A 269 -3.28 30.81 9.03
N LEU A 270 -3.77 30.03 9.99
CA LEU A 270 -3.35 30.12 11.38
C LEU A 270 -2.01 29.40 11.56
N SER A 271 -0.98 30.13 11.98
CA SER A 271 0.34 29.57 12.21
C SER A 271 0.35 28.75 13.50
N ILE A 272 0.44 27.42 13.38
CA ILE A 272 0.46 26.48 14.51
C ILE A 272 1.78 25.70 14.48
N SER A 273 2.47 25.67 15.61
CA SER A 273 3.74 24.94 15.73
C SER A 273 3.55 23.42 15.54
N PRO A 274 4.37 22.77 14.69
CA PRO A 274 4.36 21.32 14.53
C PRO A 274 4.67 20.58 15.83
N VAL A 275 4.19 19.33 15.94
CA VAL A 275 4.39 18.48 17.12
C VAL A 275 4.96 17.11 16.71
N SER A 276 6.15 16.79 17.21
CA SER A 276 6.72 15.43 17.13
C SER A 276 6.01 14.49 18.11
N HIS A 277 6.00 13.19 17.81
CA HIS A 277 5.45 12.14 18.68
C HIS A 277 3.99 12.40 19.11
N TYR A 278 3.17 12.91 18.18
CA TYR A 278 1.77 13.29 18.42
C TYR A 278 0.93 12.16 19.01
N GLU A 279 1.15 10.91 18.60
CA GLU A 279 0.45 9.75 19.15
C GLU A 279 0.67 9.57 20.65
N GLU A 280 1.84 9.94 21.15
CA GLU A 280 2.23 9.80 22.55
C GLU A 280 1.85 11.05 23.36
N ASN A 281 1.89 12.22 22.74
CA ASN A 281 1.72 13.51 23.39
C ASN A 281 0.77 14.45 22.61
N PRO A 282 -0.50 14.07 22.38
CA PRO A 282 -1.42 14.81 21.52
C PRO A 282 -1.84 16.17 22.09
N ASP A 283 -1.73 16.33 23.41
CA ASP A 283 -2.13 17.55 24.12
C ASP A 283 -1.28 18.78 23.73
N HIS A 284 -0.03 18.58 23.29
CA HIS A 284 0.80 19.70 22.82
C HIS A 284 0.22 20.38 21.58
N LEU A 285 -0.41 19.62 20.68
CA LEU A 285 -0.99 20.20 19.46
C LEU A 285 -2.23 21.02 19.79
N ILE A 286 -3.06 20.57 20.74
CA ILE A 286 -4.27 21.32 21.13
C ILE A 286 -3.90 22.60 21.88
N ASP A 287 -2.85 22.57 22.71
CA ASP A 287 -2.34 23.75 23.39
C ASP A 287 -1.78 24.76 22.38
N ASN A 288 -0.95 24.31 21.43
CA ASN A 288 -0.45 25.17 20.34
C ASN A 288 -1.60 25.79 19.53
N PHE A 289 -2.66 25.04 19.25
CA PHE A 289 -3.84 25.53 18.53
C PHE A 289 -4.58 26.62 19.31
N ILE A 290 -4.82 26.41 20.61
CA ILE A 290 -5.47 27.37 21.50
C ILE A 290 -4.64 28.65 21.63
N ASP A 291 -3.33 28.51 21.83
CA ASP A 291 -2.41 29.63 22.00
C ASP A 291 -2.31 30.46 20.71
N SER A 292 -2.32 29.82 19.54
CA SER A 292 -2.32 30.51 18.24
C SER A 292 -3.55 31.41 18.09
N PHE A 293 -4.74 30.90 18.40
CA PHE A 293 -5.96 31.71 18.39
C PHE A 293 -5.91 32.89 19.37
N LEU A 294 -5.40 32.66 20.58
CA LEU A 294 -5.26 33.71 21.59
C LEU A 294 -4.29 34.82 21.13
N GLN A 295 -3.16 34.45 20.54
CA GLN A 295 -2.15 35.38 20.03
C GLN A 295 -2.70 36.30 18.93
N HIS A 296 -3.57 35.76 18.08
CA HIS A 296 -4.21 36.52 17.00
C HIS A 296 -5.51 37.22 17.43
N GLU A 297 -5.90 37.11 18.70
CA GLU A 297 -7.16 37.64 19.24
C GLU A 297 -8.42 37.12 18.52
N LEU A 298 -8.36 35.89 18.00
CA LEU A 298 -9.40 35.23 17.21
C LEU A 298 -10.04 34.09 18.01
N CYS A 299 -11.33 33.86 17.78
CA CYS A 299 -12.03 32.69 18.26
C CYS A 299 -12.88 32.13 17.11
N PRO A 300 -12.76 30.85 16.73
CA PRO A 300 -13.50 30.31 15.59
C PRO A 300 -15.01 30.30 15.88
N LYS A 301 -15.84 30.58 14.87
CA LYS A 301 -17.30 30.41 14.99
C LYS A 301 -17.72 28.97 14.68
N GLU A 302 -17.03 28.34 13.75
CA GLU A 302 -17.27 26.98 13.26
C GLU A 302 -15.93 26.36 12.84
N ILE A 303 -15.77 25.07 13.09
CA ILE A 303 -14.67 24.25 12.59
C ILE A 303 -15.26 23.18 11.66
N LYS A 304 -14.67 23.03 10.48
CA LYS A 304 -14.96 21.98 9.51
C LYS A 304 -13.74 21.09 9.34
N VAL A 305 -13.96 19.79 9.27
CA VAL A 305 -12.90 18.78 9.10
C VAL A 305 -13.32 17.75 8.07
N ARG A 306 -12.35 17.07 7.44
CA ARG A 306 -12.62 16.05 6.39
C ARG A 306 -12.24 14.63 6.76
N ASP A 307 -11.73 14.43 7.97
CA ASP A 307 -11.24 13.14 8.44
C ASP A 307 -11.52 12.94 9.95
N GLU A 308 -11.58 11.67 10.34
CA GLU A 308 -11.91 11.26 11.71
C GLU A 308 -10.83 11.64 12.73
N ARG A 309 -9.54 11.70 12.31
CA ARG A 309 -8.42 12.09 13.17
C ARG A 309 -8.56 13.55 13.62
N THR A 310 -8.79 14.43 12.67
CA THR A 310 -8.97 15.86 12.92
C THR A 310 -10.27 16.12 13.68
N TYR A 311 -11.34 15.37 13.40
CA TYR A 311 -12.58 15.45 14.18
C TYR A 311 -12.34 15.10 15.65
N ALA A 312 -11.69 13.97 15.93
CA ALA A 312 -11.37 13.52 17.29
C ALA A 312 -10.50 14.52 18.06
N PHE A 313 -9.60 15.21 17.36
CA PHE A 313 -8.78 16.31 17.88
C PHE A 313 -9.62 17.54 18.24
N ALA A 314 -10.52 17.98 17.36
CA ALA A 314 -11.25 19.23 17.52
C ALA A 314 -12.47 19.12 18.47
N GLU A 315 -12.96 17.92 18.75
CA GLU A 315 -14.22 17.69 19.45
C GLU A 315 -14.28 18.36 20.84
N ASP A 316 -13.27 18.14 21.69
CA ASP A 316 -13.28 18.64 23.06
C ASP A 316 -13.24 20.17 23.11
N ILE A 317 -12.36 20.79 22.31
CA ILE A 317 -12.25 22.25 22.26
C ILE A 317 -13.52 22.89 21.68
N CYS A 318 -14.11 22.32 20.63
CA CYS A 318 -15.35 22.84 20.05
C CYS A 318 -16.50 22.81 21.07
N LYS A 319 -16.64 21.69 21.79
CA LYS A 319 -17.61 21.53 22.87
C LYS A 319 -17.37 22.54 23.98
N LYS A 320 -16.13 22.72 24.41
CA LYS A 320 -15.77 23.69 25.45
C LYS A 320 -16.12 25.10 24.99
N LEU A 321 -15.74 25.52 23.77
CA LEU A 321 -16.01 26.85 23.21
C LEU A 321 -17.48 27.08 22.84
N LYS A 322 -18.30 26.02 22.79
CA LYS A 322 -19.69 26.04 22.32
C LYS A 322 -19.80 26.54 20.87
N ILE A 323 -19.03 25.92 19.97
CA ILE A 323 -19.02 26.21 18.53
C ILE A 323 -19.38 24.94 17.76
N SER A 324 -19.78 25.09 16.50
CA SER A 324 -20.08 23.95 15.63
C SER A 324 -18.79 23.26 15.18
N LEU A 325 -18.84 21.93 15.17
CA LEU A 325 -17.87 21.05 14.52
C LEU A 325 -18.66 20.20 13.50
N SER A 326 -18.24 20.20 12.24
CA SER A 326 -18.90 19.45 11.18
C SER A 326 -17.89 18.67 10.33
N PHE A 327 -18.35 17.53 9.82
CA PHE A 327 -17.60 16.69 8.89
C PHE A 327 -18.04 17.01 7.46
N GLU A 328 -17.10 17.39 6.61
CA GLU A 328 -17.33 17.74 5.20
C GLU A 328 -16.34 16.99 4.32
N LYS A 329 -16.83 16.35 3.24
CA LYS A 329 -15.95 15.58 2.35
C LYS A 329 -15.05 16.46 1.48
N GLU A 330 -15.55 17.62 1.08
CA GLU A 330 -14.88 18.56 0.20
C GLU A 330 -14.68 19.87 0.94
N LEU A 331 -13.41 20.29 1.06
CA LEU A 331 -13.00 21.49 1.77
C LEU A 331 -12.07 22.26 0.82
N LYS A 332 -12.67 23.05 -0.09
CA LYS A 332 -11.96 23.63 -1.24
C LYS A 332 -10.79 24.52 -0.83
N VAL A 333 -10.98 25.35 0.20
CA VAL A 333 -9.94 26.28 0.67
C VAL A 333 -8.80 25.50 1.31
N LEU A 334 -9.13 24.46 2.08
CA LEU A 334 -8.14 23.53 2.62
C LEU A 334 -7.38 22.78 1.52
N GLU A 335 -8.06 22.26 0.50
CA GLU A 335 -7.44 21.54 -0.62
C GLU A 335 -6.44 22.42 -1.39
N GLU A 336 -6.79 23.67 -1.67
CA GLU A 336 -5.88 24.64 -2.30
C GLU A 336 -4.67 24.96 -1.39
N ALA A 337 -4.91 25.10 -0.08
CA ALA A 337 -3.85 25.34 0.90
C ALA A 337 -2.89 24.16 1.02
N GLU A 338 -3.40 22.93 1.01
CA GLU A 338 -2.60 21.71 1.01
C GLU A 338 -1.69 21.63 -0.22
N LEU A 339 -2.22 21.88 -1.42
CA LEU A 339 -1.42 21.89 -2.65
C LEU A 339 -0.30 22.93 -2.56
N THR A 340 -0.62 24.14 -2.11
CA THR A 340 0.38 25.20 -1.92
C THR A 340 1.43 24.83 -0.88
N PHE A 341 1.02 24.20 0.22
CA PHE A 341 1.92 23.71 1.26
C PHE A 341 2.85 22.62 0.72
N TRP A 342 2.29 21.67 -0.04
CA TRP A 342 3.04 20.59 -0.65
C TRP A 342 4.05 21.11 -1.67
N ASP A 343 3.67 22.07 -2.53
CA ASP A 343 4.59 22.65 -3.52
C ASP A 343 5.79 23.36 -2.86
N ARG A 344 5.59 23.88 -1.64
CA ARG A 344 6.64 24.60 -0.90
C ARG A 344 7.53 23.69 -0.07
N PHE A 345 6.96 22.70 0.62
CA PHE A 345 7.65 21.89 1.62
C PHE A 345 7.83 20.42 1.22
N GLY A 346 7.08 19.96 0.22
CA GLY A 346 7.22 18.63 -0.34
C GLY A 346 8.63 18.41 -0.90
N ILE A 347 9.06 17.16 -0.93
CA ILE A 347 10.38 16.80 -1.46
C ILE A 347 10.37 17.07 -2.98
N PRO A 348 11.30 17.89 -3.52
CA PRO A 348 11.42 18.12 -4.96
C PRO A 348 11.50 16.79 -5.70
N GLU A 349 10.85 16.69 -6.86
CA GLU A 349 10.78 15.42 -7.61
C GLU A 349 12.17 14.81 -7.94
N GLN A 350 13.20 15.65 -7.96
CA GLN A 350 14.60 15.30 -8.20
C GLN A 350 15.34 14.78 -6.97
N GLU A 351 14.87 15.13 -5.76
CA GLU A 351 15.46 14.78 -4.46
C GLU A 351 14.65 13.73 -3.70
N LYS A 352 13.46 13.36 -4.19
CA LYS A 352 12.75 12.17 -3.72
C LYS A 352 13.76 11.03 -3.77
N PRO A 353 14.00 10.30 -2.66
CA PRO A 353 14.80 9.10 -2.71
C PRO A 353 14.36 8.29 -3.94
N GLN A 354 15.29 7.63 -4.63
CA GLN A 354 14.92 6.50 -5.49
C GLN A 354 14.41 5.32 -4.64
N GLU A 355 13.62 5.62 -3.61
CA GLU A 355 12.62 4.73 -3.10
C GLU A 355 11.67 4.44 -4.25
N ASP A 356 11.32 3.16 -4.33
CA ASP A 356 10.33 2.74 -5.26
C ASP A 356 9.14 3.68 -5.03
N LYS A 357 8.77 4.49 -6.04
CA LYS A 357 7.35 4.79 -6.25
C LYS A 357 6.69 3.47 -5.89
N VAL A 358 5.70 3.45 -4.99
CA VAL A 358 4.73 2.35 -5.00
C VAL A 358 4.12 2.45 -6.39
N THR A 359 4.86 1.87 -7.33
CA THR A 359 4.58 1.81 -8.73
C THR A 359 3.70 0.61 -8.67
N PRO A 360 2.39 0.76 -8.92
CA PRO A 360 1.43 -0.32 -8.80
C PRO A 360 2.10 -1.54 -9.42
N ILE A 361 2.29 -2.56 -8.60
CA ILE A 361 3.13 -3.73 -8.85
C ILE A 361 3.01 -4.06 -10.33
N SER A 362 4.03 -3.72 -11.13
CA SER A 362 3.96 -4.09 -12.55
C SER A 362 4.32 -5.56 -12.62
N VAL A 363 3.30 -6.39 -12.52
CA VAL A 363 3.42 -7.83 -12.64
C VAL A 363 3.98 -8.11 -14.03
N ARG A 364 5.05 -8.89 -14.09
CA ARG A 364 5.67 -9.26 -15.37
C ARG A 364 4.86 -10.30 -16.14
N GLN A 365 3.56 -10.42 -15.89
CA GLN A 365 2.72 -11.44 -16.51
C GLN A 365 1.80 -10.85 -17.55
N SER A 366 1.41 -11.67 -18.52
CA SER A 366 0.34 -11.35 -19.46
C SER A 366 -0.62 -12.53 -19.59
N TYR A 367 -1.83 -12.25 -20.03
CA TYR A 367 -2.90 -13.24 -20.15
C TYR A 367 -3.28 -13.41 -21.61
N ILE A 368 -3.35 -14.65 -22.07
CA ILE A 368 -4.00 -14.98 -23.34
C ILE A 368 -5.42 -15.43 -23.02
N ILE A 369 -6.39 -14.60 -23.37
CA ILE A 369 -7.81 -14.82 -23.07
C ILE A 369 -8.54 -15.10 -24.38
N SER A 370 -9.22 -16.24 -24.45
CA SER A 370 -10.20 -16.52 -25.50
C SER A 370 -11.51 -15.84 -25.13
N VAL A 371 -11.99 -14.95 -25.99
CA VAL A 371 -13.25 -14.22 -25.86
C VAL A 371 -14.16 -14.63 -27.01
N SER A 372 -15.34 -15.13 -26.69
CA SER A 372 -16.26 -15.74 -27.66
C SER A 372 -17.64 -15.12 -27.56
N LEU A 373 -18.17 -14.63 -28.68
CA LEU A 373 -19.53 -14.08 -28.78
C LEU A 373 -20.56 -15.12 -29.25
N GLY A 374 -20.12 -16.34 -29.55
CA GLY A 374 -20.98 -17.44 -29.94
C GLY A 374 -20.20 -18.52 -30.68
N SER A 375 -20.89 -19.60 -31.07
CA SER A 375 -20.25 -20.66 -31.86
C SER A 375 -19.71 -20.08 -33.16
N GLY A 376 -18.39 -20.22 -33.37
CA GLY A 376 -17.73 -19.76 -34.59
C GLY A 376 -17.22 -18.31 -34.59
N CYS A 377 -17.56 -17.49 -33.59
CA CYS A 377 -17.08 -16.11 -33.49
C CYS A 377 -16.29 -15.88 -32.18
N TYR A 378 -14.96 -15.80 -32.29
CA TYR A 378 -14.08 -15.58 -31.14
C TYR A 378 -12.78 -14.83 -31.49
N ARG A 379 -12.15 -14.29 -30.45
CA ARG A 379 -10.84 -13.63 -30.49
C ARG A 379 -9.97 -14.21 -29.38
N HIS A 380 -8.68 -14.40 -29.65
CA HIS A 380 -7.68 -14.64 -28.61
C HIS A 380 -6.90 -13.36 -28.41
N ILE A 381 -6.99 -12.79 -27.23
CA ILE A 381 -6.42 -11.49 -26.89
C ILE A 381 -5.31 -11.72 -25.87
N GLN A 382 -4.09 -11.30 -26.21
CA GLN A 382 -3.02 -11.16 -25.23
C GLN A 382 -3.09 -9.77 -24.62
N ILE A 383 -3.16 -9.69 -23.30
CA ILE A 383 -3.22 -8.43 -22.57
C ILE A 383 -2.30 -8.45 -21.35
N SER A 384 -1.73 -7.30 -21.00
CA SER A 384 -0.85 -7.15 -19.82
C SER A 384 -1.60 -7.55 -18.56
N GLY A 385 -0.94 -8.22 -17.61
CA GLY A 385 -1.49 -8.42 -16.28
C GLY A 385 -1.70 -7.11 -15.53
N ASN A 386 -1.00 -6.05 -15.96
CA ASN A 386 -1.12 -4.71 -15.39
C ASN A 386 -2.30 -3.93 -15.97
N SER A 387 -2.90 -4.39 -17.07
CA SER A 387 -4.10 -3.74 -17.62
C SER A 387 -5.29 -3.88 -16.67
N ARG A 388 -6.12 -2.84 -16.60
CA ARG A 388 -7.39 -2.83 -15.88
C ARG A 388 -8.42 -3.71 -16.58
N LEU A 389 -9.48 -4.11 -15.88
CA LEU A 389 -10.63 -4.74 -16.51
C LEU A 389 -11.30 -3.84 -17.55
N SER A 390 -11.30 -2.51 -17.34
CA SER A 390 -11.72 -1.53 -18.34
C SER A 390 -10.88 -1.59 -19.63
N ASP A 391 -9.57 -1.81 -19.51
CA ASP A 391 -8.68 -1.96 -20.68
C ASP A 391 -8.97 -3.26 -21.44
N LEU A 392 -9.33 -4.32 -20.72
CA LEU A 392 -9.81 -5.57 -21.32
C LEU A 392 -11.14 -5.33 -22.05
N HIS A 393 -12.06 -4.56 -21.47
CA HIS A 393 -13.30 -4.14 -22.13
C HIS A 393 -13.00 -3.45 -23.47
N THR A 394 -12.18 -2.39 -23.47
CA THR A 394 -11.76 -1.67 -24.69
C THR A 394 -11.07 -2.61 -25.69
N SER A 395 -10.22 -3.51 -25.20
CA SER A 395 -9.53 -4.49 -26.07
C SER A 395 -10.50 -5.47 -26.73
N ILE A 396 -11.57 -5.87 -26.03
CA ILE A 396 -12.62 -6.73 -26.57
C ILE A 396 -13.43 -5.97 -27.61
N LEU A 397 -13.92 -4.76 -27.31
CA LEU A 397 -14.71 -3.99 -28.26
C LEU A 397 -13.94 -3.71 -29.56
N ASN A 398 -12.68 -3.30 -29.45
CA ASN A 398 -11.80 -3.13 -30.60
C ASN A 398 -11.60 -4.42 -31.41
N ALA A 399 -11.43 -5.57 -30.73
CA ALA A 399 -11.24 -6.85 -31.42
C ALA A 399 -12.50 -7.37 -32.13
N PHE A 400 -13.68 -6.91 -31.69
CA PHE A 400 -14.98 -7.24 -32.29
C PHE A 400 -15.59 -6.09 -33.10
N GLU A 401 -14.86 -4.99 -33.30
CA GLU A 401 -15.30 -3.81 -34.06
C GLU A 401 -16.64 -3.21 -33.54
N LEU A 402 -16.87 -3.35 -32.23
CA LEU A 402 -18.01 -2.75 -31.55
C LEU A 402 -17.67 -1.31 -31.13
N LYS A 403 -18.65 -0.42 -31.21
CA LYS A 403 -18.46 0.98 -30.85
C LYS A 403 -18.50 1.18 -29.33
N GLU A 404 -17.60 2.01 -28.82
CA GLU A 404 -17.56 2.46 -27.42
C GLU A 404 -18.57 3.60 -27.13
N GLU A 405 -19.82 3.47 -27.61
CA GLU A 405 -20.85 4.50 -27.34
C GLU A 405 -21.46 4.35 -25.93
N ASP A 406 -21.38 3.16 -25.32
CA ASP A 406 -21.87 2.87 -23.97
C ASP A 406 -20.74 2.41 -23.05
N HIS A 407 -20.61 3.02 -21.88
CA HIS A 407 -19.64 2.60 -20.85
C HIS A 407 -20.19 1.48 -19.95
N GLU A 408 -21.45 1.06 -20.11
CA GLU A 408 -22.08 0.02 -19.29
C GLU A 408 -21.54 -1.37 -19.62
N HIS A 409 -20.78 -1.95 -18.69
CA HIS A 409 -20.27 -3.30 -18.83
C HIS A 409 -20.01 -3.95 -17.48
N GLY A 410 -19.83 -5.27 -17.49
CA GLY A 410 -19.47 -6.03 -16.31
C GLY A 410 -18.75 -7.33 -16.62
N PHE A 411 -17.88 -7.75 -15.70
CA PHE A 411 -17.20 -9.04 -15.71
C PHE A 411 -17.67 -9.88 -14.52
N PHE A 412 -18.09 -11.12 -14.78
CA PHE A 412 -18.63 -12.04 -13.76
C PHE A 412 -17.71 -13.25 -13.65
N MET A 413 -16.89 -13.26 -12.59
CA MET A 413 -15.76 -14.17 -12.45
C MET A 413 -16.15 -15.59 -12.01
N ASP A 414 -17.39 -15.76 -11.54
CA ASP A 414 -18.04 -17.04 -11.26
C ASP A 414 -18.67 -17.69 -12.51
N ASN A 415 -18.48 -17.08 -13.68
CA ASN A 415 -19.01 -17.51 -14.98
C ASN A 415 -20.55 -17.44 -15.09
N LYS A 416 -21.22 -16.64 -14.25
CA LYS A 416 -22.67 -16.43 -14.28
C LYS A 416 -23.01 -14.94 -14.44
N ILE A 417 -23.67 -14.59 -15.55
CA ILE A 417 -24.10 -13.20 -15.80
C ILE A 417 -25.11 -12.77 -14.73
N TRP A 418 -24.99 -11.52 -14.28
CA TRP A 418 -25.82 -10.95 -13.21
C TRP A 418 -25.68 -11.65 -11.86
N SER A 419 -24.56 -12.34 -11.64
CA SER A 419 -24.19 -12.78 -10.30
C SER A 419 -23.74 -11.57 -9.49
N ASN A 420 -24.20 -11.50 -8.25
CA ASN A 420 -23.66 -10.56 -7.26
C ASN A 420 -22.36 -11.10 -6.64
N GLU A 421 -22.04 -12.37 -6.87
CA GLU A 421 -20.84 -13.04 -6.38
C GLU A 421 -19.67 -12.80 -7.34
N ASN A 422 -18.61 -12.15 -6.85
CA ASN A 422 -17.36 -11.94 -7.60
C ASN A 422 -17.56 -11.33 -9.00
N CYS A 423 -18.28 -10.19 -9.03
CA CYS A 423 -18.54 -9.41 -10.24
C CYS A 423 -17.86 -8.04 -10.18
N TYR A 424 -17.48 -7.49 -11.33
CA TYR A 424 -16.86 -6.18 -11.48
C TYR A 424 -17.67 -5.37 -12.49
N LEU A 425 -18.14 -4.19 -12.11
CA LEU A 425 -19.06 -3.38 -12.92
C LEU A 425 -18.42 -2.04 -13.29
N ALA A 426 -18.75 -1.49 -14.45
CA ALA A 426 -18.24 -0.17 -14.86
C ALA A 426 -18.76 0.95 -13.96
N ASN A 427 -20.06 0.91 -13.66
CA ASN A 427 -20.76 1.85 -12.79
C ASN A 427 -21.51 1.03 -11.73
N PRO A 428 -20.85 0.64 -10.63
CA PRO A 428 -21.49 -0.15 -9.59
C PRO A 428 -22.64 0.65 -8.93
N PRO A 429 -23.78 0.00 -8.60
CA PRO A 429 -24.93 0.67 -7.99
C PRO A 429 -24.67 1.07 -6.52
N TYR A 430 -23.70 0.44 -5.87
CA TYR A 430 -23.30 0.70 -4.49
C TYR A 430 -21.77 0.62 -4.33
N PRO A 431 -21.16 1.40 -3.40
CA PRO A 431 -19.71 1.47 -3.23
C PRO A 431 -19.02 0.13 -2.88
N GLU A 432 -19.74 -0.83 -2.34
CA GLU A 432 -19.22 -2.16 -2.00
C GLU A 432 -19.00 -3.06 -3.23
N PHE A 433 -19.56 -2.75 -4.39
CA PHE A 433 -19.33 -3.51 -5.61
C PHE A 433 -18.06 -3.02 -6.32
N PRO A 434 -17.13 -3.92 -6.66
CA PRO A 434 -15.86 -3.51 -7.23
C PRO A 434 -16.02 -2.99 -8.66
N SER A 435 -15.31 -1.90 -8.97
CA SER A 435 -15.34 -1.26 -10.29
C SER A 435 -14.36 -1.88 -11.28
N THR A 436 -14.71 -1.97 -12.56
CA THR A 436 -13.77 -2.40 -13.62
C THR A 436 -12.61 -1.43 -13.82
N TYR A 437 -12.73 -0.18 -13.36
CA TYR A 437 -11.70 0.85 -13.44
C TYR A 437 -10.66 0.73 -12.32
N ASP A 438 -10.95 0.00 -11.24
CA ASP A 438 -10.08 -0.05 -10.06
C ASP A 438 -9.19 -1.30 -10.03
N TYR A 439 -9.58 -2.38 -10.72
CA TYR A 439 -8.91 -3.68 -10.64
C TYR A 439 -8.12 -4.04 -11.90
N ARG A 440 -6.86 -4.44 -11.71
CA ARG A 440 -5.99 -5.01 -12.74
C ARG A 440 -6.28 -6.50 -12.93
N LEU A 441 -6.00 -7.01 -14.14
CA LEU A 441 -6.14 -8.43 -14.46
C LEU A 441 -5.31 -9.34 -13.54
N SER A 442 -4.17 -8.85 -13.04
CA SER A 442 -3.33 -9.56 -12.09
C SER A 442 -3.93 -9.72 -10.69
N GLN A 443 -4.91 -8.88 -10.32
CA GLN A 443 -5.47 -8.82 -8.96
C GLN A 443 -6.75 -9.66 -8.82
N ILE A 444 -7.28 -10.22 -9.90
CA ILE A 444 -8.60 -10.90 -9.92
C ILE A 444 -8.48 -12.44 -10.02
N GLY A 445 -7.31 -12.97 -9.65
CA GLY A 445 -7.05 -14.41 -9.57
C GLY A 445 -7.25 -15.15 -10.90
N LEU A 446 -6.72 -14.62 -12.02
CA LEU A 446 -6.74 -15.32 -13.31
C LEU A 446 -5.70 -16.45 -13.35
N SER A 447 -6.17 -17.67 -13.60
CA SER A 447 -5.35 -18.85 -13.78
C SER A 447 -5.72 -19.58 -15.08
N LYS A 448 -4.79 -20.37 -15.62
CA LYS A 448 -5.03 -21.15 -16.85
C LYS A 448 -6.28 -22.03 -16.68
N GLY A 449 -7.22 -21.91 -17.62
CA GLY A 449 -8.47 -22.66 -17.63
C GLY A 449 -9.65 -21.94 -16.96
N LYS A 450 -9.41 -20.86 -16.19
CA LYS A 450 -10.48 -20.06 -15.58
C LYS A 450 -11.43 -19.52 -16.65
N GLN A 451 -12.72 -19.66 -16.39
CA GLN A 451 -13.80 -19.18 -17.24
C GLN A 451 -14.60 -18.12 -16.51
N PHE A 452 -15.02 -17.10 -17.23
CA PHE A 452 -15.83 -16.00 -16.70
C PHE A 452 -16.68 -15.40 -17.81
N LYS A 453 -17.68 -14.60 -17.44
CA LYS A 453 -18.55 -13.90 -18.41
C LYS A 453 -18.14 -12.45 -18.50
N TYR A 454 -18.27 -11.89 -19.69
CA TYR A 454 -18.21 -10.46 -19.93
C TYR A 454 -19.52 -10.03 -20.58
N LEU A 455 -20.14 -8.99 -20.03
CA LEU A 455 -21.38 -8.39 -20.51
C LEU A 455 -21.07 -6.96 -20.94
N PHE A 456 -21.42 -6.62 -22.16
CA PHE A 456 -21.33 -5.27 -22.70
C PHE A 456 -22.72 -4.77 -23.07
N ASP A 457 -22.99 -3.50 -22.75
CA ASP A 457 -24.26 -2.81 -22.98
C ASP A 457 -25.41 -3.55 -22.28
N PHE A 458 -25.81 -3.05 -21.12
CA PHE A 458 -26.83 -3.70 -20.29
C PHE A 458 -28.23 -3.66 -20.94
N ARG A 459 -28.43 -2.86 -21.99
CA ARG A 459 -29.68 -2.78 -22.74
C ARG A 459 -29.75 -3.86 -23.81
N ASN A 460 -28.70 -4.00 -24.61
CA ASN A 460 -28.65 -5.00 -25.69
C ASN A 460 -28.08 -6.36 -25.25
N GLU A 461 -27.47 -6.42 -24.07
CA GLU A 461 -26.85 -7.57 -23.44
C GLU A 461 -25.94 -8.37 -24.39
N TRP A 462 -24.82 -7.79 -24.82
CA TRP A 462 -23.80 -8.54 -25.55
C TRP A 462 -23.05 -9.48 -24.59
N LYS A 463 -23.31 -10.78 -24.70
CA LYS A 463 -22.82 -11.82 -23.77
C LYS A 463 -21.62 -12.53 -24.35
N PHE A 464 -20.46 -12.35 -23.74
CA PHE A 464 -19.23 -13.03 -24.13
C PHE A 464 -18.86 -14.11 -23.12
N GLN A 465 -18.38 -15.25 -23.65
CA GLN A 465 -17.68 -16.26 -22.87
C GLN A 465 -16.18 -15.97 -22.92
N CYS A 466 -15.58 -15.79 -21.75
CA CYS A 466 -14.13 -15.65 -21.61
C CYS A 466 -13.51 -16.93 -21.03
N LYS A 467 -12.32 -17.29 -21.49
CA LYS A 467 -11.51 -18.38 -20.96
C LYS A 467 -10.04 -18.02 -21.02
N VAL A 468 -9.34 -18.09 -19.88
CA VAL A 468 -7.88 -17.92 -19.82
C VAL A 468 -7.22 -19.15 -20.44
N LEU A 469 -6.58 -18.97 -21.58
CA LEU A 469 -5.85 -20.02 -22.28
C LEU A 469 -4.45 -20.22 -21.71
N GLN A 470 -3.82 -19.12 -21.30
CA GLN A 470 -2.44 -19.10 -20.81
C GLN A 470 -2.20 -17.88 -19.91
N VAL A 471 -1.36 -18.09 -18.89
CA VAL A 471 -0.68 -17.04 -18.14
C VAL A 471 0.80 -17.14 -18.53
N THR A 472 1.43 -16.03 -18.90
CA THR A 472 2.83 -15.98 -19.32
C THR A 472 3.67 -15.24 -18.29
N ASP A 473 4.94 -15.61 -18.13
CA ASP A 473 5.89 -14.95 -17.22
C ASP A 473 6.55 -13.69 -17.83
N THR A 474 6.04 -13.23 -18.97
CA THR A 474 6.46 -11.99 -19.65
C THR A 474 5.28 -11.05 -19.84
N ASP A 475 5.50 -9.77 -19.59
CA ASP A 475 4.52 -8.71 -19.82
C ASP A 475 4.60 -8.18 -21.27
N ILE A 476 3.54 -7.51 -21.71
CA ILE A 476 3.43 -6.86 -23.01
C ILE A 476 3.02 -5.40 -22.84
N LYS A 477 3.57 -4.53 -23.69
CA LYS A 477 3.29 -3.08 -23.63
C LYS A 477 1.96 -2.68 -24.25
N LYS A 478 1.46 -3.47 -25.20
CA LYS A 478 0.23 -3.21 -25.94
C LYS A 478 -0.51 -4.52 -26.13
N THR A 479 -1.83 -4.47 -26.02
CA THR A 479 -2.72 -5.60 -26.30
C THR A 479 -2.52 -6.11 -27.73
N ILE A 480 -2.50 -7.43 -27.91
CA ILE A 480 -2.32 -8.10 -29.21
C ILE A 480 -3.48 -9.08 -29.43
N VAL A 481 -4.15 -8.98 -30.57
CA VAL A 481 -5.10 -10.03 -31.00
C VAL A 481 -4.29 -11.14 -31.69
N ILE A 482 -4.07 -12.24 -30.98
CA ILE A 482 -3.28 -13.39 -31.47
C ILE A 482 -4.03 -14.18 -32.54
N LYS A 483 -5.37 -14.24 -32.41
CA LYS A 483 -6.21 -15.03 -33.32
C LYS A 483 -7.59 -14.41 -33.42
N SER A 484 -8.12 -14.39 -34.64
CA SER A 484 -9.50 -14.01 -34.93
C SER A 484 -10.18 -15.09 -35.74
N LYS A 485 -11.42 -15.42 -35.39
CA LYS A 485 -12.30 -16.32 -36.16
C LYS A 485 -13.72 -15.79 -36.16
N GLY A 486 -14.36 -15.81 -37.33
CA GLY A 486 -15.72 -15.31 -37.53
C GLY A 486 -15.75 -13.79 -37.68
N ASP A 487 -16.69 -13.32 -38.50
CA ASP A 487 -16.88 -11.90 -38.77
C ASP A 487 -17.32 -11.15 -37.51
N ALA A 488 -16.98 -9.87 -37.45
CA ALA A 488 -17.48 -8.97 -36.42
C ALA A 488 -19.02 -8.93 -36.45
N PRO A 489 -19.68 -8.89 -35.29
CA PRO A 489 -21.13 -8.73 -35.26
C PRO A 489 -21.56 -7.41 -35.89
N VAL A 490 -22.68 -7.42 -36.62
CA VAL A 490 -23.32 -6.18 -37.07
C VAL A 490 -24.00 -5.55 -35.86
N SER A 491 -23.71 -4.27 -35.58
CA SER A 491 -24.44 -3.49 -34.57
C SER A 491 -25.95 -3.61 -34.82
N LYS A 492 -26.71 -3.97 -33.79
CA LYS A 492 -28.18 -4.03 -33.87
C LYS A 492 -28.80 -2.64 -33.87
#